data_AF-A0A1V9XNI2-F1
#
_entry.id   AF-A0A1V9XNI2-F1
#
_cell.length_a   1.000
_cell.length_b   1.000
_cell.length_c   1.000
_cell.angle_alpha   90.00
_cell.angle_beta   90.00
_cell.angle_gamma   90.00
#
_symmetry.space_group_name_H-M   'P 1'
#
loop_
_entity.id
_entity.type
_entity.pdbx_description
1 polymer ?
#
loop_
_entity_poly.entity_id
_entity_poly.type
_entity_poly.pdbx_seq_one_letter_code
_entity_poly.pdbx_strand_id
1 'polypeptide(L)' 'AFHNCNPQGHKMSFLCPNGTVFKQELFICDWWYNVQCEDSEKFFHLNTNKYTTSRPRRRRRRGEAKRKAAAAAASAAA' A
#
# COMPACT_ATOMS: atom_id res chain seq x y z
N ALA A 1 0.32 12.20 -16.08
CA ALA A 1 0.08 10.79 -15.73
C ALA A 1 0.53 10.57 -14.29
N PHE A 2 -0.06 9.62 -13.56
CA PHE A 2 0.37 9.28 -12.20
C PHE A 2 0.36 7.76 -11.98
N HIS A 3 0.94 7.32 -10.86
CA HIS A 3 1.14 5.92 -10.56
C HIS A 3 0.70 5.56 -9.14
N ASN A 4 0.00 4.43 -9.00
CA ASN A 4 -0.35 3.84 -7.70
C ASN A 4 0.09 2.37 -7.66
N CYS A 5 0.41 1.86 -6.48
CA CYS A 5 1.12 0.58 -6.36
C CYS A 5 0.35 -0.69 -5.94
N ASN A 6 -0.95 -0.75 -5.66
CA ASN A 6 -1.60 -1.96 -5.09
C ASN A 6 -0.91 -2.60 -3.83
N PRO A 7 -1.63 -3.42 -3.03
CA PRO A 7 -1.03 -4.02 -1.82
C PRO A 7 0.04 -5.09 -2.07
N GLN A 8 0.16 -5.59 -3.30
CA GLN A 8 1.17 -6.58 -3.72
C GLN A 8 2.41 -5.91 -4.34
N GLY A 9 2.42 -4.58 -4.45
CA GLY A 9 3.53 -3.80 -5.02
C GLY A 9 3.50 -3.69 -6.54
N HIS A 10 2.40 -4.02 -7.20
CA HIS A 10 2.30 -3.90 -8.66
C HIS A 10 1.93 -2.46 -9.05
N LYS A 11 2.80 -1.82 -9.84
CA LYS A 11 2.59 -0.48 -10.37
C LYS A 11 1.42 -0.47 -11.36
N MET A 12 0.48 0.45 -11.14
CA MET A 12 -0.60 0.81 -12.05
C MET A 12 -0.42 2.25 -12.48
N SER A 13 -0.67 2.54 -13.77
CA SER A 13 -0.51 3.86 -14.37
C SER A 13 -1.86 4.42 -14.78
N PHE A 14 -2.07 5.69 -14.51
CA PHE A 14 -3.32 6.40 -14.79
C PHE A 14 -3.05 7.73 -15.49
N LEU A 15 -4.01 8.14 -16.32
CA LEU A 15 -4.03 9.46 -16.93
C LEU A 15 -5.03 10.34 -16.19
N CYS A 16 -4.64 11.58 -15.92
CA CYS A 16 -5.57 12.61 -15.51
C CYS A 16 -6.39 13.07 -16.72
N PRO A 17 -7.64 13.54 -16.53
CA PRO A 17 -8.43 14.17 -17.59
C PRO A 17 -7.69 15.36 -18.25
N ASN A 18 -8.11 15.72 -19.47
CA ASN A 18 -7.50 16.80 -20.23
C ASN A 18 -7.46 18.11 -19.44
N GLY A 19 -6.27 18.73 -19.37
CA GLY A 19 -6.05 20.00 -18.65
C GLY A 19 -5.76 19.85 -17.15
N THR A 20 -5.70 18.63 -16.61
CA THR A 20 -5.40 18.39 -15.20
C THR A 20 -4.09 17.63 -14.98
N VAL A 21 -3.46 17.85 -13.82
CA VAL A 21 -2.19 17.28 -13.40
C VAL A 21 -2.37 16.69 -12.00
N PHE A 22 -1.63 15.63 -11.70
CA PHE A 22 -1.72 14.97 -10.41
C PHE A 22 -1.09 15.81 -9.30
N LYS A 23 -1.87 16.07 -8.25
CA LYS A 23 -1.47 16.82 -7.06
C LYS A 23 -1.13 15.84 -5.93
N GLN A 24 0.17 15.57 -5.74
CA GLN A 24 0.67 14.57 -4.79
C GLN A 24 0.20 14.81 -3.34
N GLU A 25 0.09 16.07 -2.91
CA GLU A 25 -0.37 16.45 -1.57
C GLU A 25 -1.79 15.92 -1.25
N LEU A 26 -2.69 15.98 -2.25
CA LEU A 26 -4.11 15.68 -2.07
C LEU A 26 -4.54 14.36 -2.73
N PHE A 27 -3.66 13.73 -3.50
CA PHE A 27 -3.94 12.50 -4.26
C PHE A 27 -5.10 12.62 -5.26
N ILE A 28 -5.25 13.79 -5.88
CA ILE A 28 -6.27 14.07 -6.91
C ILE A 28 -5.61 14.59 -8.18
N CYS A 29 -6.35 14.62 -9.29
CA CYS A 29 -6.00 15.45 -10.44
C CYS A 29 -6.64 16.82 -10.24
N ASP A 30 -5.83 17.88 -10.29
CA ASP A 30 -6.26 19.28 -10.18
C ASP A 30 -5.83 20.02 -11.45
N TRP A 31 -6.35 21.21 -11.68
CA TRP A 31 -5.95 22.02 -12.83
C TRP A 31 -4.45 22.34 -12.77
N TRP A 32 -3.78 22.33 -13.92
CA TRP A 32 -2.32 22.47 -14.01
C TRP A 32 -1.77 23.72 -13.29
N TYR A 33 -2.53 24.82 -13.24
CA TYR A 33 -2.14 26.06 -12.56
C TYR A 33 -2.25 26.00 -11.02
N ASN A 34 -2.94 25.00 -10.46
CA ASN A 34 -3.08 24.75 -9.03
C ASN A 34 -2.04 23.73 -8.50
N VAL A 35 -1.16 23.23 -9.38
CA VAL A 35 -0.20 22.16 -9.08
C VAL A 35 1.22 22.69 -9.28
N GLN A 36 1.99 22.73 -8.19
CA GLN A 36 3.44 22.94 -8.23
C GLN A 36 4.10 21.56 -8.35
N CYS A 37 4.55 21.18 -9.55
CA CYS A 37 5.02 19.82 -9.81
C CYS A 37 6.32 19.50 -9.06
N GLU A 38 7.19 20.50 -8.94
CA GLU A 38 8.49 20.47 -8.26
C GLU A 38 8.36 20.14 -6.77
N ASP A 39 7.22 20.50 -6.16
CA ASP A 39 6.95 20.23 -4.76
C ASP A 39 6.48 18.79 -4.48
N SER A 40 6.19 18.00 -5.53
CA SER A 40 5.64 16.66 -5.37
C SER A 40 6.48 15.77 -4.46
N GLU A 41 7.82 15.83 -4.56
CA GLU A 41 8.71 14.98 -3.76
C GLU A 41 8.58 15.24 -2.25
N LYS A 42 8.27 16.48 -1.86
CA LYS A 42 8.04 16.87 -0.45
C LYS A 42 6.89 16.09 0.16
N PHE A 43 5.93 15.65 -0.65
CA PHE A 43 4.72 14.95 -0.24
C PHE A 43 4.78 13.42 -0.43
N PHE A 44 5.90 12.84 -0.86
CA PHE A 44 6.03 11.38 -1.04
C PHE A 44 5.86 10.58 0.24
N HIS A 45 6.16 11.19 1.40
CA HIS A 45 5.95 10.57 2.71
C HIS A 45 4.47 10.18 2.95
N LEU A 46 3.52 10.86 2.32
CA LEU A 46 2.09 10.54 2.40
C LEU A 46 1.72 9.21 1.73
N ASN A 47 2.57 8.67 0.84
CA ASN A 47 2.33 7.38 0.17
C ASN A 47 2.33 6.20 1.15
N THR A 48 3.09 6.29 2.24
CA THR A 48 3.21 5.24 3.26
C THR A 48 1.87 4.92 3.92
N ASN A 49 0.98 5.91 4.04
CA ASN A 49 -0.32 5.75 4.69
C ASN A 49 -1.39 5.08 3.81
N LYS A 50 -1.10 4.79 2.53
CA LYS A 50 -2.09 4.25 1.58
C LYS A 50 -2.42 2.77 1.79
N TYR A 51 -1.51 1.99 2.36
CA TYR A 51 -1.67 0.54 2.53
C TYR A 51 -1.55 0.07 3.98
N THR A 52 -1.50 0.99 4.94
CA THR A 52 -1.51 0.69 6.38
C THR A 52 -2.92 0.35 6.88
N THR A 53 -3.73 -0.38 6.11
CA THR A 53 -4.73 -1.23 6.73
C THR A 53 -3.94 -2.38 7.34
N SER A 54 -3.84 -2.40 8.66
CA SER A 54 -3.41 -3.60 9.36
C SER A 54 -4.25 -4.74 8.80
N ARG A 55 -3.65 -5.64 7.98
CA ARG A 55 -4.30 -6.92 7.71
C ARG A 55 -4.61 -7.45 9.10
N PRO A 56 -5.87 -7.67 9.50
CA PRO A 56 -6.13 -8.25 10.78
C PRO A 56 -5.28 -9.52 10.80
N ARG A 57 -4.45 -9.68 11.84
CA ARG A 57 -3.48 -10.77 12.04
C ARG A 57 -4.14 -12.17 12.05
N ARG A 58 -5.34 -12.34 11.49
CA ARG A 58 -6.05 -13.60 11.28
C ARG A 58 -5.27 -14.59 10.42
N ARG A 59 -4.31 -14.16 9.58
CA ARG A 59 -3.39 -15.08 8.90
C ARG A 59 -2.19 -15.53 9.75
N ARG A 60 -1.82 -14.79 10.82
CA ARG A 60 -0.78 -15.26 11.77
C ARG A 60 -1.29 -16.40 12.65
N ARG A 61 -2.56 -16.37 13.08
CA ARG A 61 -3.14 -17.43 13.93
C ARG A 61 -3.23 -18.80 13.25
N ARG A 62 -3.51 -18.89 11.94
CA ARG A 62 -3.61 -20.18 11.23
C ARG A 62 -2.24 -20.86 11.06
N GLY A 63 -1.17 -20.09 10.86
CA GLY A 63 0.20 -20.60 10.77
C GLY A 63 0.78 -20.99 12.13
N GLU A 64 0.51 -20.20 13.17
CA GLU A 64 0.95 -20.48 14.54
C GLU A 64 0.24 -21.70 15.13
N ALA A 65 -1.06 -21.86 14.92
CA ALA A 65 -1.81 -23.05 15.33
C ALA A 65 -1.29 -24.32 14.66
N LYS A 66 -0.99 -24.27 13.34
CA LYS A 66 -0.35 -25.40 12.64
C LYS A 66 1.04 -25.72 13.17
N ARG A 67 1.87 -24.70 13.46
CA ARG A 67 3.21 -24.90 14.03
C ARG A 67 3.14 -25.48 15.46
N LYS A 68 2.21 -25.02 16.29
CA LYS A 68 1.97 -25.58 17.63
C LYS A 68 1.45 -27.01 17.59
N ALA A 69 0.53 -27.34 16.67
CA ALA A 69 0.03 -28.70 16.49
C ALA A 69 1.13 -29.67 16.03
N ALA A 70 2.01 -29.23 15.11
CA ALA A 70 3.15 -30.03 14.68
C ALA A 70 4.18 -30.24 15.81
N ALA A 71 4.45 -29.20 16.63
CA ALA A 71 5.35 -29.31 17.77
C ALA A 71 4.79 -30.25 18.88
N ALA A 72 3.49 -30.18 19.16
CA ALA A 72 2.84 -31.06 20.13
C ALA A 72 2.82 -32.54 19.67
N ALA A 73 2.66 -32.79 18.37
CA ALA A 73 2.76 -34.14 17.81
C ALA A 73 4.20 -34.70 17.90
N ALA A 74 5.21 -33.85 17.72
CA ALA A 74 6.61 -34.25 17.86
C ALA A 74 7.01 -34.58 19.31
N SER A 75 6.44 -33.88 20.30
CA SER A 75 6.72 -34.15 21.72
C SER A 75 5.97 -35.35 22.30
N ALA A 76 4.97 -35.88 21.60
CA ALA A 76 4.20 -37.05 22.03
C ALA A 76 4.72 -38.37 21.42
N ALA A 77 5.69 -38.29 20.50
CA ALA A 77 6.32 -39.42 19.84
C ALA A 77 7.73 -39.76 20.39
N ALA A 78 8.09 -39.18 21.54
CA ALA A 78 9.28 -39.50 22.33
C ALA A 78 8.83 -39.86 23.75
#